data_AF-A0A151P701-F1
#
_entry.id   AF-A0A151P701-F1
#
_cell.length_a   1.000
_cell.length_b   1.000
_cell.length_c   1.000
_cell.angle_alpha   90.00
_cell.angle_beta   90.00
_cell.angle_gamma   90.00
#
_symmetry.space_group_name_H-M   'P 1'
#
loop_
_entity.id
_entity.type
_entity.pdbx_description
1 polymer ?
#
loop_
_entity_poly.entity_id
_entity_poly.type
_entity_poly.pdbx_seq_one_letter_code
_entity_poly.pdbx_strand_id
1 'polypeptide(L)'
;MCPAPPDNTDLAVALLKLATPTSLQYVGHLFDVVKATARKAVLEVCGTLQDVLADTIIHVHDPHVVVVGFHELGFPQCTRVLDGNHILVTCPPHGEYPYYTLRGFQSMDLQAVVVHQGMFTHVSTGWVGITQDTHMFQNSGLAMLVANGCFAPGVAGLHLGSIVIPP
;
A
#
# COMPACT_ATOMS: atom_id res chain seq x y z
N MET A 1 7.29 -10.88 -39.14
CA MET A 1 7.34 -9.88 -38.05
C MET A 1 5.91 -9.47 -37.77
N CYS A 2 5.39 -9.76 -36.57
CA CYS A 2 4.08 -9.26 -36.16
C CYS A 2 4.18 -7.75 -35.91
N PRO A 3 3.17 -6.94 -36.28
CA PRO A 3 3.20 -5.51 -36.04
C PRO A 3 3.23 -5.23 -34.53
N ALA A 4 4.00 -4.22 -34.13
CA ALA A 4 3.95 -3.71 -32.76
C ALA A 4 2.51 -3.24 -32.48
N PRO A 5 1.91 -3.64 -31.36
CA PRO A 5 0.56 -3.19 -31.01
C PRO A 5 0.58 -1.66 -30.78
N PRO A 6 -0.53 -0.94 -31.02
CA PRO A 6 -0.56 0.53 -30.99
C PRO A 6 -0.08 1.07 -29.64
N ASP A 7 0.50 2.28 -29.66
CA ASP A 7 1.26 2.93 -28.57
C ASP A 7 0.61 2.93 -27.16
N ASN A 8 -0.68 2.60 -27.03
CA ASN A 8 -1.42 2.53 -25.77
C ASN A 8 -1.85 1.12 -25.34
N THR A 9 -1.36 0.07 -26.01
CA THR A 9 -1.82 -1.31 -25.73
C THR A 9 -1.42 -1.77 -24.34
N ASP A 10 -0.19 -1.45 -23.91
CA ASP A 10 0.29 -1.82 -22.57
C ASP A 10 -0.54 -1.14 -21.47
N LEU A 11 -0.87 0.14 -21.67
CA LEU A 11 -1.75 0.89 -20.77
C LEU A 11 -3.16 0.27 -20.73
N ALA A 12 -3.74 -0.08 -21.88
CA ALA A 12 -5.06 -0.69 -21.93
C ALA A 12 -5.10 -2.08 -21.26
N VAL A 13 -4.06 -2.90 -21.50
CA VAL A 13 -3.87 -4.20 -20.83
C VAL A 13 -3.78 -4.03 -19.32
N ALA A 14 -2.98 -3.06 -18.86
CA ALA A 14 -2.80 -2.78 -17.44
C ALA A 14 -4.09 -2.30 -16.79
N LEU A 15 -4.76 -1.30 -17.37
CA LEU A 15 -6.02 -0.77 -16.84
C LEU A 15 -7.12 -1.83 -16.80
N LEU A 16 -7.27 -2.65 -17.85
CA LEU A 16 -8.24 -3.74 -17.84
C LEU A 16 -7.92 -4.78 -16.76
N LYS A 17 -6.64 -5.11 -16.58
CA LYS A 17 -6.22 -6.06 -15.54
C LYS A 17 -6.46 -5.51 -14.14
N LEU A 18 -6.26 -4.21 -13.91
CA LEU A 18 -6.50 -3.55 -12.62
C LEU A 18 -7.99 -3.37 -12.34
N ALA A 19 -8.80 -3.10 -13.36
CA ALA A 19 -10.24 -2.90 -13.23
C ALA A 19 -11.02 -4.21 -13.08
N THR A 20 -10.43 -5.37 -13.40
CA THR A 20 -11.13 -6.67 -13.41
C THR A 20 -10.36 -7.78 -12.71
N PRO A 21 -11.03 -8.71 -12.02
CA PRO A 21 -10.38 -9.86 -11.38
C PRO A 21 -9.98 -10.96 -12.40
N THR A 22 -9.95 -10.65 -13.70
CA THR A 22 -9.68 -11.63 -14.76
C THR A 22 -8.21 -12.07 -14.79
N SER A 23 -7.95 -13.25 -15.36
CA SER A 23 -6.59 -13.77 -15.48
C SER A 23 -5.80 -13.01 -16.57
N LEU A 24 -4.48 -12.94 -16.41
CA LEU A 24 -3.58 -12.37 -17.43
C LEU A 24 -3.66 -13.11 -18.77
N GLN A 25 -4.07 -14.39 -18.77
CA GLN A 25 -4.28 -15.15 -19.99
C GLN A 25 -5.53 -14.65 -20.74
N TYR A 26 -6.61 -14.37 -20.02
CA TYR A 26 -7.83 -13.80 -20.59
C TYR A 26 -7.57 -12.40 -21.14
N VAL A 27 -6.93 -11.53 -20.35
CA VAL A 27 -6.56 -10.17 -20.80
C VAL A 27 -5.64 -10.25 -22.02
N GLY A 28 -4.60 -11.10 -21.99
CA GLY A 28 -3.70 -11.26 -23.13
C GLY A 28 -4.41 -11.69 -24.41
N HIS A 29 -5.36 -12.63 -24.32
CA HIS A 29 -6.17 -13.04 -25.46
C HIS A 29 -7.02 -11.89 -26.03
N LEU A 30 -7.57 -11.00 -25.20
CA LEU A 30 -8.37 -9.85 -25.69
C LEU A 30 -7.54 -8.87 -26.52
N PHE A 31 -6.24 -8.76 -26.26
CA PHE A 31 -5.33 -7.83 -26.93
C PHE A 31 -4.36 -8.52 -27.90
N ASP A 32 -4.57 -9.81 -28.20
CA ASP A 32 -3.68 -10.64 -29.05
C ASP A 32 -2.20 -10.64 -28.60
N VAL A 33 -1.98 -10.67 -27.28
CA VAL A 33 -0.64 -10.75 -26.67
C VAL A 33 -0.51 -11.98 -25.78
N VAL A 34 0.68 -12.57 -25.76
CA VAL A 34 0.97 -13.70 -24.86
C VAL A 34 0.94 -13.26 -23.39
N LYS A 35 0.57 -14.18 -22.50
CA LYS A 35 0.48 -13.95 -21.04
C LYS A 35 1.72 -13.25 -20.45
N ALA A 36 2.92 -13.62 -20.93
CA ALA A 36 4.17 -13.02 -20.46
C ALA A 36 4.26 -11.53 -20.81
N THR A 37 3.88 -11.16 -22.03
CA THR A 37 3.84 -9.77 -22.49
C THR A 37 2.78 -8.98 -21.73
N ALA A 38 1.58 -9.55 -21.54
CA ALA A 38 0.55 -8.90 -20.73
C ALA A 38 1.00 -8.66 -19.28
N ARG A 39 1.71 -9.62 -18.67
CA ARG A 39 2.30 -9.45 -17.33
C ARG A 39 3.32 -8.32 -17.31
N LYS A 40 4.21 -8.28 -18.31
CA LYS A 40 5.24 -7.24 -18.41
C LYS A 40 4.61 -5.85 -18.51
N ALA A 41 3.63 -5.68 -19.39
CA ALA A 41 2.87 -4.44 -19.55
C ALA A 41 2.23 -3.98 -18.21
N VAL A 42 1.58 -4.89 -17.49
CA VAL A 42 0.99 -4.56 -16.18
C VAL A 42 2.03 -4.06 -15.19
N LEU A 43 3.19 -4.74 -15.09
CA LEU A 43 4.24 -4.33 -14.15
C LEU A 43 4.87 -2.99 -14.52
N GLU A 44 5.16 -2.76 -15.80
CA GLU A 44 5.76 -1.51 -16.28
C GLU A 44 4.81 -0.32 -16.11
N VAL A 45 3.52 -0.49 -16.43
CA VAL A 45 2.53 0.55 -16.24
C VAL A 45 2.29 0.82 -14.75
N CYS A 46 2.16 -0.21 -13.91
CA CYS A 46 2.02 -0.01 -12.46
C CYS A 46 3.23 0.71 -11.85
N GLY A 47 4.44 0.36 -12.27
CA GLY A 47 5.65 1.08 -11.83
C GLY A 47 5.62 2.55 -12.25
N THR A 48 5.28 2.81 -13.51
CA THR A 48 5.13 4.19 -14.01
C THR A 48 4.04 4.97 -13.26
N LEU A 49 2.89 4.35 -12.98
CA LEU A 49 1.82 4.97 -12.20
C LEU A 49 2.28 5.28 -10.78
N GLN A 50 3.05 4.39 -10.16
CA GLN A 50 3.62 4.63 -8.84
C GLN A 50 4.58 5.83 -8.89
N ASP A 51 5.49 5.89 -9.85
CA ASP A 51 6.46 6.98 -9.97
C ASP A 51 5.80 8.35 -10.20
N VAL A 52 4.66 8.38 -10.92
CA VAL A 52 3.95 9.63 -11.24
C VAL A 52 2.94 10.03 -10.16
N LEU A 53 2.22 9.06 -9.57
CA LEU A 53 1.08 9.33 -8.70
C LEU A 53 1.38 9.16 -7.21
N ALA A 54 2.49 8.52 -6.82
CA ALA A 54 2.80 8.28 -5.41
C ALA A 54 2.76 9.58 -4.61
N ASP A 55 3.43 10.64 -5.07
CA ASP A 55 3.47 11.93 -4.37
C ASP A 55 2.13 12.68 -4.37
N THR A 56 1.23 12.34 -5.30
CA THR A 56 -0.12 12.95 -5.37
C THR A 56 -1.10 12.24 -4.45
N ILE A 57 -0.97 10.91 -4.30
CA ILE A 57 -1.89 10.08 -3.52
C ILE A 57 -1.40 9.94 -2.07
N ILE A 58 -0.09 9.85 -1.88
CA ILE A 58 0.58 9.68 -0.58
C ILE A 58 1.23 11.01 -0.24
N HIS A 59 0.46 11.88 0.42
CA HIS A 59 0.90 13.23 0.74
C HIS A 59 1.08 13.44 2.25
N VAL A 60 2.06 14.28 2.62
CA VAL A 60 2.25 14.72 4.00
C VAL A 60 1.34 15.90 4.27
N HIS A 61 0.28 15.67 5.04
CA HIS A 61 -0.60 16.74 5.50
C HIS A 61 0.03 17.59 6.60
N ASP A 62 -0.38 18.85 6.69
CA ASP A 62 -0.08 19.73 7.82
C ASP A 62 -0.50 19.04 9.13
N PRO A 63 0.45 18.73 10.03
CA PRO A 63 0.16 18.01 11.27
C PRO A 63 -0.87 18.74 12.15
N HIS A 64 -0.94 20.07 12.13
CA HIS A 64 -1.93 20.81 12.91
C HIS A 64 -3.35 20.58 12.42
N VAL A 65 -3.56 20.59 11.10
CA VAL A 65 -4.87 20.29 10.49
C VAL A 65 -5.28 18.86 10.83
N VAL A 66 -4.33 17.92 10.80
CA VAL A 66 -4.64 16.52 11.09
C VAL A 66 -5.01 16.31 12.56
N VAL A 67 -4.29 16.91 13.49
CA VAL A 67 -4.59 16.85 14.92
C VAL A 67 -5.97 17.43 15.24
N VAL A 68 -6.32 18.58 14.64
CA VAL A 68 -7.66 19.16 14.79
C VAL A 68 -8.73 18.22 14.25
N GLY A 69 -8.52 17.66 13.05
CA GLY A 69 -9.47 16.74 12.45
C GLY A 69 -9.68 15.46 13.27
N PHE A 70 -8.62 14.87 13.82
CA PHE A 70 -8.79 13.74 14.74
C PHE A 70 -9.42 14.12 16.08
N HIS A 71 -9.14 15.32 16.59
CA HIS A 71 -9.78 15.83 17.79
C HIS A 71 -11.32 15.91 17.62
N GLU A 72 -11.80 16.36 16.46
CA GLU A 72 -13.24 16.36 16.13
C GLU A 72 -13.83 14.95 16.07
N LEU A 73 -13.03 13.95 15.72
CA LEU A 73 -13.41 12.52 15.75
C LEU A 73 -13.29 11.88 17.15
N GLY A 74 -12.89 12.65 18.18
CA GLY A 74 -12.74 12.17 19.56
C GLY A 74 -11.35 11.61 19.90
N PHE A 75 -10.35 11.80 19.03
CA PHE A 75 -8.97 11.36 19.23
C PHE A 75 -8.03 12.57 19.35
N PRO A 76 -8.03 13.26 20.51
CA PRO A 76 -7.18 14.43 20.71
C PRO A 76 -5.70 14.07 20.53
N GLN A 77 -4.94 14.95 19.89
CA GLN A 77 -3.49 14.79 19.63
C GLN A 77 -3.11 13.59 18.76
N CYS A 78 -4.08 12.89 18.15
CA CYS A 78 -3.76 11.89 17.16
C CYS A 78 -3.27 12.57 15.87
N THR A 79 -2.11 12.13 15.39
CA THR A 79 -1.48 12.68 14.19
C THR A 79 -1.74 11.78 12.99
N ARG A 80 -1.81 10.45 13.17
CA ARG A 80 -2.16 9.44 12.16
C ARG A 80 -2.65 8.15 12.81
N VAL A 81 -3.29 7.30 12.01
CA VAL A 81 -3.69 5.94 12.40
C VAL A 81 -2.92 4.94 11.53
N LEU A 82 -2.33 3.94 12.18
CA LEU A 82 -1.65 2.80 11.55
C LEU A 82 -2.55 1.57 11.68
N ASP A 83 -2.74 0.86 10.58
CA ASP A 83 -3.45 -0.43 10.58
C ASP A 83 -2.85 -1.41 9.57
N GLY A 84 -3.10 -2.71 9.80
CA GLY A 84 -2.73 -3.81 8.93
C GLY A 84 -3.98 -4.47 8.33
N ASN A 85 -3.93 -4.87 7.07
CA ASN A 85 -5.02 -5.58 6.40
C ASN A 85 -4.50 -6.77 5.57
N HIS A 86 -5.26 -7.87 5.61
CA HIS A 86 -4.97 -9.08 4.85
C HIS A 86 -5.70 -9.04 3.49
N ILE A 87 -4.94 -8.99 2.41
CA ILE A 87 -5.44 -9.13 1.04
C ILE A 87 -5.43 -10.61 0.68
N LEU A 88 -6.60 -11.21 0.46
CA LEU A 88 -6.69 -12.62 0.07
C LEU A 88 -6.04 -12.85 -1.29
N VAL A 89 -5.25 -13.91 -1.39
CA VAL A 89 -4.53 -14.27 -2.62
C VAL A 89 -4.73 -15.74 -2.94
N THR A 90 -4.76 -16.06 -4.23
CA THR A 90 -4.70 -17.44 -4.69
C THR A 90 -3.24 -17.78 -4.97
N CYS A 91 -2.60 -18.56 -4.10
CA CYS A 91 -1.25 -19.05 -4.39
C CYS A 91 -1.30 -20.20 -5.41
N PRO A 92 -0.21 -20.44 -6.16
CA PRO A 92 -0.10 -21.60 -7.03
C PRO A 92 -0.31 -22.92 -6.26
N PRO A 93 -0.66 -24.03 -6.93
CA PRO A 93 -0.85 -25.35 -6.29
C PRO A 93 0.37 -25.90 -5.54
N HIS A 94 1.55 -25.32 -5.79
CA HIS A 94 2.82 -25.63 -5.12
C HIS A 94 3.34 -24.44 -4.29
N GLY A 95 2.46 -23.48 -3.99
CA GLY A 95 2.75 -22.25 -3.28
C GLY A 95 3.18 -22.52 -1.85
N GLU A 96 4.32 -21.93 -1.50
CA GLU A 96 5.03 -22.13 -0.24
C GLU A 96 4.16 -21.78 0.98
N TYR A 97 4.35 -22.52 2.07
CA TYR A 97 3.76 -22.34 3.41
C TYR A 97 3.62 -20.88 3.93
N PRO A 98 4.55 -19.91 3.67
CA PRO A 98 4.48 -18.56 4.24
C PRO A 98 3.22 -17.73 3.95
N TYR A 99 2.47 -18.01 2.88
CA TYR A 99 1.24 -17.25 2.60
C TYR A 99 0.05 -17.70 3.46
N TYR A 100 0.17 -18.83 4.16
CA TYR A 100 -0.90 -19.36 4.99
C TYR A 100 -0.96 -18.58 6.32
N THR A 101 -2.01 -17.80 6.48
CA THR A 101 -2.31 -17.10 7.73
C THR A 101 -2.61 -18.11 8.84
N LEU A 102 -2.41 -17.70 10.10
CA LEU A 102 -2.87 -18.47 11.27
C LEU A 102 -4.38 -18.74 11.27
N ARG A 103 -5.15 -17.99 10.46
CA ARG A 103 -6.61 -18.14 10.28
C ARG A 103 -6.98 -19.16 9.21
N GLY A 104 -6.01 -19.78 8.55
CA GLY A 104 -6.27 -20.87 7.61
C GLY A 104 -6.50 -20.44 6.16
N PHE A 105 -6.23 -19.20 5.82
CA PHE A 105 -6.38 -18.65 4.46
C PHE A 105 -5.06 -18.13 3.91
N GLN A 106 -4.93 -18.07 2.58
CA GLN A 106 -3.77 -17.48 1.92
C GLN A 106 -3.95 -15.96 1.76
N SER A 107 -3.01 -15.16 2.28
CA SER A 107 -3.05 -13.71 2.13
C SER A 107 -1.67 -13.10 1.90
N MET A 108 -1.69 -11.88 1.36
CA MET A 108 -0.61 -10.92 1.45
C MET A 108 -1.03 -9.78 2.38
N ASP A 109 -0.09 -9.26 3.16
CA ASP A 109 -0.39 -8.24 4.16
C ASP A 109 -0.01 -6.85 3.65
N LEU A 110 -0.87 -5.90 4.00
CA LEU A 110 -0.75 -4.49 3.71
C LEU A 110 -0.74 -3.73 5.03
N GLN A 111 0.26 -2.90 5.25
CA GLN A 111 0.33 -1.92 6.32
C GLN A 111 0.07 -0.54 5.74
N ALA A 112 -0.87 0.20 6.32
CA ALA A 112 -1.20 1.54 5.88
C ALA A 112 -1.27 2.53 7.05
N VAL A 113 -0.87 3.76 6.75
CA VAL A 113 -1.01 4.90 7.65
C VAL A 113 -1.91 5.93 6.99
N VAL A 114 -2.90 6.42 7.73
CA VAL A 114 -3.88 7.40 7.24
C VAL A 114 -4.05 8.59 8.17
N VAL A 115 -4.52 9.71 7.62
CA VAL A 115 -4.99 10.88 8.38
C VAL A 115 -6.50 10.81 8.63
N HIS A 116 -7.04 11.78 9.41
CA HIS A 116 -8.46 11.86 9.79
C HIS A 116 -9.47 11.79 8.64
N GLN A 117 -9.07 12.18 7.42
CA GLN A 117 -9.89 12.11 6.20
C GLN A 117 -9.83 10.75 5.49
N GLY A 118 -9.11 9.78 6.04
CA GLY A 118 -8.88 8.46 5.41
C GLY A 118 -7.89 8.49 4.25
N MET A 119 -7.16 9.58 4.05
CA MET A 119 -6.10 9.67 3.03
C MET A 119 -4.83 8.97 3.51
N PHE A 120 -4.21 8.20 2.61
CA PHE A 120 -2.98 7.48 2.88
C PHE A 120 -1.77 8.42 2.93
N THR A 121 -0.88 8.21 3.88
CA THR A 121 0.40 8.92 4.00
C THR A 121 1.60 7.99 4.00
N HIS A 122 1.35 6.69 4.14
CA HIS A 122 2.36 5.64 4.01
C HIS A 122 1.65 4.32 3.73
N VAL A 123 2.16 3.53 2.78
CA VAL A 123 1.63 2.21 2.46
C VAL A 123 2.81 1.26 2.23
N SER A 124 2.73 0.06 2.82
CA SER A 124 3.69 -1.02 2.63
C SER A 124 2.95 -2.31 2.36
N THR A 125 3.24 -2.98 1.25
CA THR A 125 2.49 -4.14 0.75
C THR A 125 3.40 -5.29 0.37
N GLY A 126 2.82 -6.48 0.19
CA GLY A 126 3.54 -7.64 -0.35
C GLY A 126 4.21 -8.49 0.73
N TRP A 127 3.85 -8.25 1.99
CA TRP A 127 4.24 -9.11 3.10
C TRP A 127 3.47 -10.42 3.03
N VAL A 128 4.07 -11.52 3.47
CA VAL A 128 3.38 -12.81 3.52
C VAL A 128 2.38 -12.84 4.66
N GLY A 129 1.24 -13.52 4.50
CA GLY A 129 0.10 -13.50 5.45
C GLY A 129 0.38 -13.89 6.91
N ILE A 130 1.54 -14.48 7.19
CA ILE A 130 1.98 -14.86 8.54
C ILE A 130 2.89 -13.79 9.17
N THR A 131 3.16 -12.69 8.47
CA THR A 131 4.09 -11.66 8.94
C THR A 131 3.50 -10.94 10.16
N GLN A 132 4.29 -10.83 11.23
CA GLN A 132 3.88 -10.09 12.42
C GLN A 132 3.88 -8.58 12.15
N ASP A 133 2.91 -7.86 12.71
CA ASP A 133 2.80 -6.39 12.55
C ASP A 133 4.08 -5.66 12.99
N THR A 134 4.73 -6.14 14.05
CA THR A 134 6.01 -5.61 14.54
C THR A 134 7.12 -5.75 13.50
N HIS A 135 7.18 -6.89 12.82
CA HIS A 135 8.15 -7.13 11.74
C HIS A 135 7.85 -6.25 10.53
N MET A 136 6.57 -6.09 10.15
CA MET A 136 6.19 -5.16 9.08
C MET A 136 6.58 -3.72 9.43
N PHE A 137 6.23 -3.25 10.64
CA PHE A 137 6.56 -1.89 11.10
C PHE A 137 8.07 -1.58 11.06
N GLN A 138 8.90 -2.54 11.48
CA GLN A 138 10.36 -2.35 11.49
C GLN A 138 10.97 -2.29 10.08
N ASN A 139 10.37 -3.00 9.12
CA ASN A 139 10.94 -3.15 7.77
C ASN A 139 10.21 -2.33 6.70
N SER A 140 9.12 -1.63 7.04
CA SER A 140 8.35 -0.82 6.10
C SER A 140 8.93 0.58 5.87
N GLY A 141 10.02 0.95 6.55
CA GLY A 141 10.57 2.31 6.56
C GLY A 141 9.87 3.24 7.56
N LEU A 142 8.69 2.86 8.04
CA LEU A 142 7.91 3.63 9.01
C LEU A 142 8.64 3.81 10.35
N ALA A 143 9.27 2.74 10.87
CA ALA A 143 10.04 2.82 12.11
C ALA A 143 11.16 3.88 12.06
N MET A 144 11.81 4.03 10.91
CA MET A 144 12.85 5.04 10.70
C MET A 144 12.26 6.46 10.64
N LEU A 145 11.12 6.65 9.98
CA LEU A 145 10.42 7.94 9.96
C LEU A 145 10.01 8.41 11.36
N VAL A 146 9.54 7.47 12.19
CA VAL A 146 9.21 7.73 13.60
C VAL A 146 10.47 8.07 14.40
N ALA A 147 11.53 7.26 14.29
CA ALA A 147 12.78 7.49 15.01
C ALA A 147 13.44 8.85 14.68
N ASN A 148 13.30 9.31 13.45
CA ASN A 148 13.85 10.60 13.00
C ASN A 148 12.94 11.81 13.30
N GLY A 149 11.77 11.60 13.93
CA GLY A 149 10.79 12.66 14.18
C GLY A 149 10.15 13.23 12.91
N CYS A 150 10.30 12.55 11.77
CA CYS A 150 9.71 12.95 10.48
C CYS A 150 8.23 12.56 10.38
N PHE A 151 7.73 11.79 11.34
CA PHE A 151 6.34 11.37 11.35
C PHE A 151 5.41 12.55 11.69
N ALA A 152 5.59 13.22 12.83
CA ALA A 152 4.77 14.38 13.22
C ALA A 152 5.63 15.64 13.44
N PRO A 153 6.24 16.19 12.38
CA PRO A 153 7.13 17.33 12.53
C PRO A 153 6.37 18.53 13.11
N GLY A 154 6.91 19.13 14.17
CA GLY A 154 6.33 20.34 14.78
C GLY A 154 5.15 20.10 15.73
N VAL A 155 4.66 18.86 15.91
CA VAL A 155 3.66 18.55 16.94
C VAL A 155 4.37 18.35 18.27
N ALA A 156 3.90 19.03 19.32
CA ALA A 156 4.45 18.83 20.66
C ALA A 156 3.99 17.49 21.25
N GLY A 157 4.87 16.83 21.99
CA GLY A 157 4.53 15.61 22.72
C GLY A 157 3.42 15.85 23.74
N LEU A 158 2.59 14.83 23.96
CA LEU A 158 1.55 14.85 24.97
C LEU A 158 2.17 14.68 26.36
N HIS A 159 1.98 15.69 27.22
CA HIS A 159 2.39 15.63 28.62
C HIS A 159 1.30 14.96 29.46
N LEU A 160 1.57 13.75 29.94
CA LEU A 160 0.76 13.03 30.91
C LEU A 160 1.48 13.06 32.27
N GLY A 161 1.24 14.13 33.03
CA GLY A 161 1.97 14.41 34.26
C GLY A 161 3.44 14.73 33.97
N SER A 162 4.36 13.89 34.48
CA SER A 162 5.80 13.99 34.20
C SER A 162 6.24 13.21 32.95
N ILE A 163 5.34 12.45 32.32
CA ILE A 163 5.66 11.63 31.14
C ILE A 163 5.38 12.44 29.88
N VAL A 164 6.35 12.50 28.97
CA VAL A 164 6.17 13.06 27.62
C VAL A 164 5.97 11.90 26.67
N ILE A 165 4.79 11.81 26.07
CA ILE A 165 4.48 10.85 25.01
C ILE A 165 4.78 11.56 23.69
N PRO A 166 5.71 11.04 22.86
CA PRO A 166 5.98 11.62 21.55
C PRO A 166 4.73 11.57 20.66
N PRO A 167 4.58 12.54 19.73
CA PRO A 167 3.45 12.62 18.79
C PRO A 167 3.44 11.51 17.72
#